data_AF-A0A538AZ94-F1
#
_entry.id   AF-A0A538AZ94-F1
#
_cell.length_a   1.000
_cell.length_b   1.000
_cell.length_c   1.000
_cell.angle_alpha   90.00
_cell.angle_beta   90.00
_cell.angle_gamma   90.00
#
_symmetry.space_group_name_H-M   'P 1'
#
loop_
_entity.id
_entity.type
_entity.pdbx_description
1 polymer ?
#
loop_
_entity_poly.entity_id
_entity_poly.type
_entity_poly.pdbx_seq_one_letter_code
_entity_poly.pdbx_strand_id
1 'polypeptide(L)'
;MSVEAETSARRLVYSTAVYGALTIALVVVDWEGDGNEWHLVEVIAGYVVTMWLTHTYASLVSLGEYRSWFDVAREEFSVAAAGLPALAVALLGQFLHWDQNETADLALVACAVTLVGIQAAIVRHLGFSRSRLLLTLVVDAIWAAVIITLHILI
;
A
#
# COMPACT_ATOMS: atom_id res chain seq x y z
N MET A 1 -18.15 -23.11 -0.67
CA MET A 1 -16.81 -22.62 -1.06
C MET A 1 -15.78 -23.51 -0.38
N SER A 2 -14.81 -24.07 -1.10
CA SER A 2 -13.81 -24.97 -0.50
C SER A 2 -12.78 -24.16 0.30
N VAL A 3 -12.18 -24.79 1.32
CA VAL A 3 -11.14 -24.17 2.17
C VAL A 3 -9.95 -23.66 1.34
N GLU A 4 -9.63 -24.34 0.24
CA GLU A 4 -8.56 -23.94 -0.70
C GLU A 4 -8.89 -22.67 -1.50
N ALA A 5 -10.16 -22.52 -1.94
CA ALA A 5 -10.61 -21.34 -2.65
C ALA A 5 -10.59 -20.09 -1.74
N GLU A 6 -11.01 -20.26 -0.48
CA GLU A 6 -10.96 -19.18 0.51
C GLU A 6 -9.52 -18.77 0.87
N THR A 7 -8.62 -19.74 0.98
CA THR A 7 -7.20 -19.48 1.25
C THR A 7 -6.52 -18.76 0.08
N SER A 8 -6.88 -19.13 -1.15
CA SER A 8 -6.34 -18.51 -2.38
C SER A 8 -6.83 -17.07 -2.55
N ALA A 9 -8.13 -16.82 -2.32
CA ALA A 9 -8.70 -15.47 -2.35
C ALA A 9 -8.03 -14.54 -1.32
N ARG A 10 -7.80 -15.02 -0.10
CA ARG A 10 -7.10 -14.24 0.94
C ARG A 10 -5.66 -13.93 0.55
N ARG A 11 -4.93 -14.89 -0.05
CA ARG A 11 -3.56 -14.65 -0.53
C ARG A 11 -3.50 -13.55 -1.59
N LEU A 12 -4.45 -13.55 -2.53
CA LEU A 12 -4.54 -12.53 -3.57
C LEU A 12 -4.70 -11.14 -2.94
N VAL A 13 -5.68 -10.98 -2.05
CA VAL A 13 -5.96 -9.72 -1.33
C VAL A 13 -4.74 -9.21 -0.55
N TYR A 14 -4.01 -10.11 0.11
CA TYR A 14 -2.80 -9.71 0.83
C TYR A 14 -1.66 -9.29 -0.10
N SER A 15 -1.49 -9.98 -1.23
CA SER A 15 -0.43 -9.64 -2.19
C SER A 15 -0.68 -8.29 -2.88
N THR A 16 -1.93 -7.98 -3.24
CA THR A 16 -2.32 -6.69 -3.82
C THR A 16 -2.19 -5.57 -2.79
N ALA A 17 -2.58 -5.80 -1.54
CA ALA A 17 -2.41 -4.81 -0.47
C ALA A 17 -0.93 -4.49 -0.20
N VAL A 18 -0.04 -5.49 -0.18
CA VAL A 18 1.41 -5.26 -0.06
C VAL A 18 1.89 -4.42 -1.24
N TYR A 19 1.58 -4.81 -2.48
CA TYR A 19 1.97 -4.06 -3.68
C TYR A 19 1.53 -2.59 -3.64
N GLY A 20 0.29 -2.33 -3.21
CA GLY A 20 -0.24 -0.98 -3.06
C GLY A 20 0.54 -0.12 -2.07
N ALA A 21 0.79 -0.64 -0.86
CA ALA A 21 1.56 0.08 0.16
C ALA A 21 2.99 0.40 -0.30
N LEU A 22 3.64 -0.53 -1.02
CA LEU A 22 4.98 -0.34 -1.55
C LEU A 22 5.05 0.74 -2.62
N THR A 23 4.07 0.76 -3.51
CA THR A 23 4.01 1.76 -4.57
C THR A 23 3.85 3.16 -3.97
N ILE A 24 2.98 3.33 -2.96
CA ILE A 24 2.85 4.61 -2.27
C ILE A 24 4.14 5.01 -1.53
N ALA A 25 4.80 4.07 -0.86
CA ALA A 25 6.06 4.37 -0.17
C ALA A 25 7.13 4.90 -1.14
N LEU A 26 7.28 4.28 -2.31
CA LEU A 26 8.22 4.74 -3.34
C LEU A 26 7.88 6.14 -3.86
N VAL A 27 6.60 6.41 -4.04
CA VAL A 27 6.12 7.72 -4.51
C VAL A 27 6.38 8.82 -3.48
N VAL A 28 6.18 8.54 -2.19
CA VAL A 28 6.47 9.51 -1.12
C VAL A 28 7.97 9.74 -0.99
N VAL A 29 8.79 8.71 -1.20
CA VAL A 29 10.25 8.84 -1.20
C VAL A 29 10.75 9.68 -2.36
N ASP A 30 10.24 9.45 -3.58
CA ASP A 30 10.66 10.16 -4.80
C ASP A 30 10.07 11.59 -4.87
N TRP A 31 9.22 11.94 -3.91
CA TRP A 31 8.59 13.25 -3.85
C TRP A 31 9.56 14.29 -3.29
N GLU A 32 9.70 15.40 -4.02
CA GLU A 32 10.43 16.58 -3.58
C GLU A 32 9.45 17.74 -3.34
N GLY A 33 9.65 18.46 -2.24
CA GLY A 33 8.88 19.66 -1.92
C GLY A 33 9.14 20.78 -2.94
N ASP A 34 8.11 21.16 -3.69
CA ASP A 34 8.14 22.24 -4.68
C ASP A 34 7.58 23.57 -4.13
N GLY A 35 7.31 23.62 -2.82
CA GLY A 35 6.67 24.75 -2.15
C GLY A 35 5.15 24.75 -2.23
N ASN A 36 4.52 23.81 -2.94
CA ASN A 36 3.07 23.59 -2.88
C ASN A 36 2.75 22.55 -1.78
N GLU A 37 2.17 23.01 -0.68
CA GLU A 37 1.85 22.16 0.48
C GLU A 37 0.85 21.02 0.15
N TRP A 38 0.04 21.18 -0.91
CA TRP A 38 -0.92 20.17 -1.36
C TRP A 38 -0.30 19.10 -2.28
N HIS A 39 0.90 19.33 -2.81
CA HIS A 39 1.48 18.47 -3.84
C HIS A 39 1.63 17.02 -3.37
N LEU A 40 2.09 16.80 -2.13
CA LEU A 40 2.20 15.45 -1.56
C LEU A 40 0.84 14.73 -1.46
N VAL A 41 -0.22 15.44 -1.07
CA VAL A 41 -1.59 14.90 -1.00
C VAL A 41 -2.08 14.51 -2.39
N GLU A 42 -1.90 15.39 -3.38
CA GLU A 42 -2.31 15.18 -4.77
C GLU A 42 -1.59 13.97 -5.38
N VAL A 43 -0.27 13.86 -5.14
CA VAL A 43 0.57 12.77 -5.60
C VAL A 43 0.11 11.43 -5.00
N ILE A 44 -0.02 11.34 -3.68
CA ILE A 44 -0.49 10.11 -3.02
C ILE A 44 -1.90 9.74 -3.50
N ALA A 45 -2.83 10.70 -3.52
CA ALA A 45 -4.20 10.45 -3.95
C ALA A 45 -4.28 9.98 -5.41
N GLY A 46 -3.52 10.63 -6.30
CA GLY A 46 -3.42 10.28 -7.71
C GLY A 46 -2.92 8.85 -7.91
N TYR A 47 -1.90 8.44 -7.17
CA TYR A 47 -1.40 7.05 -7.22
C TYR A 47 -2.38 6.04 -6.64
N VAL A 48 -3.02 6.34 -5.50
CA VAL A 48 -4.06 5.47 -4.90
C VAL A 48 -5.19 5.22 -5.91
N VAL A 49 -5.70 6.26 -6.55
CA VAL A 49 -6.80 6.17 -7.53
C VAL A 49 -6.33 5.44 -8.79
N THR A 50 -5.16 5.80 -9.32
CA THR A 50 -4.65 5.21 -10.58
C THR A 50 -4.38 3.72 -10.41
N MET A 51 -3.76 3.30 -9.30
CA MET A 51 -3.55 1.88 -9.01
C MET A 51 -4.87 1.13 -8.90
N TRP A 52 -5.84 1.68 -8.17
CA TRP A 52 -7.15 1.06 -8.00
C TRP A 52 -7.87 0.84 -9.34
N LEU A 53 -7.93 1.87 -10.18
CA LEU A 53 -8.56 1.79 -11.50
C LEU A 53 -7.81 0.83 -12.43
N THR A 54 -6.48 0.81 -12.37
CA THR A 54 -5.64 -0.07 -13.19
C THR A 54 -5.86 -1.54 -12.82
N HIS A 55 -5.85 -1.86 -11.52
CA HIS A 55 -6.14 -3.22 -11.05
C HIS A 55 -7.58 -3.64 -11.37
N THR A 56 -8.55 -2.75 -11.18
CA THR A 56 -9.95 -3.00 -11.55
C THR A 56 -10.07 -3.34 -13.03
N TYR A 57 -9.43 -2.56 -13.90
CA TYR A 57 -9.43 -2.80 -15.35
C TYR A 57 -8.75 -4.12 -15.71
N ALA A 58 -7.57 -4.39 -15.16
CA ALA A 58 -6.82 -5.62 -15.41
C ALA A 58 -7.62 -6.87 -14.98
N SER A 59 -8.26 -6.82 -13.81
CA SER A 59 -9.13 -7.90 -13.33
C SER A 59 -10.36 -8.09 -14.21
N LEU A 60 -10.98 -7.00 -14.67
CA LEU A 60 -12.14 -7.08 -15.57
C LEU A 60 -11.78 -7.68 -16.94
N VAL A 61 -10.63 -7.32 -17.50
CA VAL A 61 -10.16 -7.85 -18.81
C VAL A 61 -9.71 -9.31 -18.68
N SER A 62 -9.07 -9.70 -17.57
CA SER A 62 -8.52 -11.05 -17.40
C SER A 62 -9.55 -12.11 -17.04
N LEU A 63 -10.65 -11.75 -16.37
CA LEU A 63 -11.68 -12.71 -15.94
C LEU A 63 -12.55 -13.23 -17.11
N GLY A 64 -12.62 -12.52 -18.23
CA GLY A 64 -13.32 -12.99 -19.45
C GLY A 64 -14.84 -13.21 -19.32
N GLU A 65 -15.41 -12.99 -18.14
CA GLU A 65 -16.84 -13.07 -17.84
C GLU A 65 -17.46 -11.68 -17.74
N TYR A 66 -18.75 -11.55 -18.09
CA TYR A 66 -19.52 -10.32 -17.86
C TYR A 66 -19.76 -10.10 -16.35
N ARG A 67 -18.75 -9.54 -15.67
CA ARG A 67 -18.90 -9.00 -14.30
C ARG A 67 -19.12 -7.49 -14.37
N SER A 68 -19.91 -6.95 -13.44
CA SER A 68 -20.09 -5.51 -13.37
C SER A 68 -18.79 -4.83 -12.94
N TRP A 69 -18.45 -3.69 -13.56
CA TRP A 69 -17.27 -2.90 -13.19
C TRP A 69 -17.24 -2.58 -11.69
N PHE A 70 -18.41 -2.28 -11.12
CA PHE A 70 -18.54 -1.93 -9.71
C PHE A 70 -18.15 -3.08 -8.76
N ASP A 71 -18.54 -4.32 -9.10
CA ASP A 71 -18.20 -5.48 -8.27
C ASP A 71 -16.69 -5.74 -8.28
N VAL A 72 -16.05 -5.67 -9.46
CA VAL A 72 -14.60 -5.84 -9.59
C VAL A 72 -13.85 -4.71 -8.88
N ALA A 73 -14.32 -3.46 -9.01
CA ALA A 73 -13.73 -2.32 -8.34
C ALA A 73 -13.74 -2.50 -6.81
N ARG A 74 -14.83 -3.05 -6.27
CA ARG A 74 -14.94 -3.31 -4.83
C ARG A 74 -13.98 -4.41 -4.37
N GLU A 75 -13.77 -5.45 -5.17
CA GLU A 75 -12.82 -6.53 -4.86
C GLU A 75 -11.36 -6.06 -4.87
N GLU A 76 -11.02 -5.21 -5.84
CA GLU A 76 -9.65 -4.67 -6.02
C GLU A 76 -9.33 -3.49 -5.08
N PHE A 77 -10.29 -3.01 -4.28
CA PHE A 77 -10.09 -1.88 -3.37
C PHE A 77 -8.94 -2.11 -2.37
N SER A 78 -8.61 -3.37 -2.07
CA SER A 78 -7.48 -3.74 -1.20
C SER A 78 -6.14 -3.17 -1.66
N VAL A 79 -5.91 -3.00 -2.97
CA VAL A 79 -4.69 -2.38 -3.52
C VAL A 79 -4.61 -0.90 -3.15
N ALA A 80 -5.74 -0.22 -3.10
CA ALA A 80 -5.85 1.21 -2.81
C ALA A 80 -5.86 1.48 -1.30
N ALA A 81 -6.56 0.62 -0.55
CA ALA A 81 -6.77 0.74 0.88
C ALA A 81 -5.45 0.79 1.66
N ALA A 82 -4.41 0.11 1.18
CA ALA A 82 -3.09 0.09 1.79
C ALA A 82 -2.36 1.44 1.72
N GLY A 83 -2.76 2.33 0.80
CA GLY A 83 -2.23 3.70 0.69
C GLY A 83 -2.99 4.75 1.51
N LEU A 84 -4.19 4.42 2.01
CA LEU A 84 -5.03 5.38 2.75
C LEU A 84 -4.39 5.91 4.04
N PRO A 85 -3.63 5.12 4.83
CA PRO A 85 -2.97 5.64 6.03
C PRO A 85 -1.95 6.74 5.71
N ALA A 86 -1.16 6.58 4.65
CA ALA A 86 -0.22 7.62 4.21
C ALA A 86 -0.94 8.87 3.71
N LEU A 87 -2.03 8.70 2.94
CA LEU A 87 -2.87 9.81 2.50
C LEU A 87 -3.49 10.57 3.69
N ALA A 88 -3.95 9.84 4.71
CA ALA A 88 -4.52 10.45 5.91
C ALA A 88 -3.47 11.27 6.67
N VAL A 89 -2.22 10.78 6.76
CA VAL A 89 -1.12 11.53 7.37
C VAL A 89 -0.78 12.77 6.55
N ALA A 90 -0.69 12.67 5.22
CA ALA A 90 -0.45 13.83 4.36
C ALA A 90 -1.54 14.91 4.52
N LEU A 91 -2.82 14.49 4.57
CA LEU A 91 -3.93 15.40 4.86
C LEU A 91 -3.83 16.04 6.25
N LEU A 92 -3.47 15.26 7.28
CA LEU A 92 -3.27 15.78 8.63
C LEU A 92 -2.14 16.81 8.67
N GLY A 93 -1.02 16.53 8.01
CA GLY A 93 0.09 17.48 7.89
C GLY A 93 -0.35 18.80 7.28
N GLN A 94 -1.16 18.73 6.23
CA GLN A 94 -1.73 19.94 5.60
C GLN A 94 -2.68 20.70 6.54
N PHE A 95 -3.59 20.03 7.23
CA PHE A 95 -4.55 20.68 8.13
C PHE A 95 -3.91 21.19 9.42
N LEU A 96 -2.80 20.61 9.85
CA LEU A 96 -2.07 20.98 11.06
C LEU A 96 -0.83 21.85 10.76
N HIS A 97 -0.59 22.18 9.49
CA HIS A 97 0.54 23.00 9.02
C HIS A 97 1.90 22.44 9.48
N TRP A 98 2.09 21.13 9.35
CA TRP A 98 3.39 20.49 9.58
C TRP A 98 4.38 20.86 8.47
N ASP A 99 5.66 20.73 8.77
CA ASP A 99 6.69 20.88 7.76
C ASP A 99 6.51 19.82 6.65
N GLN A 100 6.86 20.17 5.41
CA GLN A 100 6.70 19.28 4.26
C GLN A 100 7.52 17.99 4.42
N ASN A 101 8.75 18.10 4.94
CA ASN A 101 9.61 16.95 5.15
C ASN A 101 9.08 16.10 6.32
N GLU A 102 8.64 16.73 7.40
CA GLU A 102 8.00 16.03 8.53
C GLU A 102 6.75 15.25 8.09
N THR A 103 5.93 15.86 7.22
CA THR A 103 4.73 15.22 6.68
C THR A 103 5.07 14.01 5.81
N ALA A 104 6.07 14.14 4.94
CA ALA A 104 6.56 13.04 4.11
C ALA A 104 7.09 11.89 4.98
N ASP A 105 7.89 12.19 6.00
CA ASP A 105 8.45 11.20 6.93
C ASP A 105 7.35 10.44 7.67
N LEU A 106 6.36 11.14 8.22
CA LEU A 106 5.24 10.51 8.89
C LEU A 106 4.39 9.68 7.93
N ALA A 107 4.24 10.10 6.66
CA ALA A 107 3.54 9.33 5.65
C ALA A 107 4.29 8.02 5.31
N LEU A 108 5.63 8.06 5.24
CA LEU A 108 6.46 6.87 5.10
C LEU A 108 6.34 5.92 6.29
N VAL A 109 6.34 6.47 7.51
CA VAL A 109 6.11 5.68 8.73
C VAL A 109 4.72 5.02 8.67
N ALA A 110 3.70 5.72 8.20
CA ALA A 110 2.36 5.15 8.04
C ALA A 110 2.32 3.99 7.02
N CYS A 111 3.04 4.10 5.90
CA CYS A 111 3.24 3.00 4.96
C CYS A 111 3.92 1.80 5.64
N ALA A 112 5.01 2.03 6.38
CA ALA A 112 5.75 0.97 7.08
C ALA A 112 4.88 0.25 8.12
N VAL A 113 4.14 0.98 8.95
CA VAL A 113 3.21 0.42 9.93
C VAL A 113 2.11 -0.40 9.24
N THR A 114 1.61 0.09 8.10
CA THR A 114 0.58 -0.62 7.32
C THR A 114 1.11 -1.94 6.76
N LEU A 115 2.35 -1.96 6.24
CA LEU A 115 3.00 -3.19 5.76
C LEU A 115 3.17 -4.20 6.89
N VAL A 116 3.67 -3.78 8.05
CA VAL A 116 3.81 -4.64 9.24
C VAL A 116 2.45 -5.17 9.68
N GLY A 117 1.40 -4.34 9.66
CA GLY A 117 0.04 -4.75 9.99
C GLY A 117 -0.52 -5.81 9.02
N ILE A 118 -0.34 -5.60 7.71
CA ILE A 118 -0.72 -6.57 6.67
C ILE A 118 0.03 -7.89 6.88
N GLN A 119 1.33 -7.81 7.14
CA GLN A 119 2.18 -8.96 7.38
C GLN A 119 1.82 -9.75 8.63
N ALA A 120 1.50 -9.06 9.73
CA ALA A 120 0.97 -9.68 10.94
C ALA A 120 -0.38 -10.37 10.67
N ALA A 121 -1.26 -9.76 9.87
CA ALA A 121 -2.53 -10.37 9.47
C ALA A 121 -2.33 -11.63 8.62
N ILE A 122 -1.38 -11.61 7.66
CA ILE A 122 -1.00 -12.78 6.84
C ILE A 122 -0.56 -13.94 7.75
N VAL A 123 0.34 -13.68 8.70
CA VAL A 123 0.85 -14.70 9.63
C VAL A 123 -0.28 -15.27 10.50
N ARG A 124 -1.16 -14.39 11.02
CA ARG A 124 -2.30 -14.80 11.86
C ARG A 124 -3.31 -15.65 11.11
N HIS A 125 -3.62 -15.32 9.85
CA HIS A 125 -4.71 -15.95 9.12
C HIS A 125 -4.30 -17.14 8.25
N LEU A 126 -3.06 -17.18 7.74
CA LEU A 126 -2.59 -18.31 6.92
C LEU A 126 -1.86 -19.38 7.73
N GLY A 127 -1.63 -19.16 9.03
CA GLY A 127 -0.96 -20.07 9.93
C GLY A 127 0.52 -19.77 10.14
N PHE A 128 1.03 -20.19 11.30
CA PHE A 128 2.40 -19.95 11.73
C PHE A 128 3.35 -20.97 11.09
N SER A 129 4.30 -20.49 10.29
CA SER A 129 5.41 -21.30 9.78
C SER A 129 6.70 -20.50 9.96
N ARG A 130 7.77 -21.13 10.48
CA ARG A 130 9.07 -20.48 10.67
C ARG A 130 9.59 -19.87 9.35
N SER A 131 9.41 -20.58 8.23
CA SER A 131 9.81 -20.07 6.92
C SER A 131 9.00 -18.85 6.48
N ARG A 132 7.71 -18.80 6.83
CA ARG A 132 6.85 -17.65 6.51
C ARG A 132 7.23 -16.44 7.34
N LEU A 133 7.47 -16.62 8.64
CA LEU A 133 7.96 -15.56 9.52
C LEU A 133 9.32 -15.02 9.10
N LEU A 134 10.24 -15.89 8.70
CA LEU A 134 11.53 -15.47 8.15
C LEU A 134 11.35 -14.67 6.87
N LEU A 135 10.49 -15.12 5.95
CA LEU A 135 10.21 -14.40 4.71
C LEU A 135 9.62 -13.01 4.99
N THR A 136 8.64 -12.94 5.90
CA THR A 136 8.01 -11.71 6.40
C THR A 136 9.07 -10.76 6.96
N LEU A 137 9.89 -11.21 7.91
CA LEU A 137 10.96 -10.40 8.50
C LEU A 137 12.02 -9.94 7.50
N VAL A 138 12.38 -10.79 6.53
CA VAL A 138 13.34 -10.43 5.47
C VAL A 138 12.75 -9.37 4.56
N VAL A 139 11.48 -9.50 4.17
CA VAL A 139 10.79 -8.48 3.36
C VAL A 139 10.68 -7.17 4.13
N ASP A 140 10.27 -7.19 5.40
CA ASP A 140 10.24 -6.01 6.27
C ASP A 140 11.63 -5.36 6.41
N ALA A 141 12.68 -6.16 6.61
CA ALA A 141 14.05 -5.65 6.73
C ALA A 141 14.56 -5.03 5.42
N ILE A 142 14.26 -5.64 4.27
CA ILE A 142 14.58 -5.07 2.96
C ILE A 142 13.84 -3.75 2.78
N TRP A 143 12.56 -3.67 3.14
CA TRP A 143 11.80 -2.44 3.02
C TRP A 143 12.24 -1.35 3.97
N ALA A 144 12.52 -1.68 5.23
CA ALA A 144 13.15 -0.76 6.16
C ALA A 144 14.47 -0.25 5.60
N ALA A 145 15.31 -1.14 5.03
CA ALA A 145 16.57 -0.74 4.41
C ALA A 145 16.36 0.14 3.17
N VAL A 146 15.37 -0.14 2.33
CA VAL A 146 15.04 0.68 1.14
C VAL A 146 14.55 2.06 1.55
N ILE A 147 13.62 2.15 2.49
CA ILE A 147 13.10 3.43 3.02
C ILE A 147 14.24 4.23 3.66
N ILE A 148 15.07 3.61 4.51
CA ILE A 148 16.22 4.27 5.15
C ILE A 148 17.24 4.72 4.11
N THR A 149 17.58 3.86 3.15
CA THR A 149 18.59 4.18 2.12
C THR A 149 18.13 5.33 1.25
N LEU A 150 16.86 5.32 0.85
CA LEU A 150 16.32 6.39 0.03
C LEU A 150 16.18 7.71 0.81
N HIS A 151 15.81 7.65 2.10
CA HIS A 151 15.76 8.82 2.98
C HIS A 151 17.14 9.41 3.33
N ILE A 152 18.23 8.62 3.28
CA ILE A 152 19.59 9.11 3.54
C ILE A 152 20.25 9.66 2.25
N LEU A 153 19.86 9.17 1.08
CA LEU A 153 20.48 9.52 -0.20
C LEU A 153 19.86 10.74 -0.89
N ILE A 154 18.67 11.15 -0.48
CA ILE A 154 17.95 12.36 -0.91
C ILE A 154 18.18 13.44 0.15
#